data_AF-A0A7C6DJH9-F1
#
_entry.id   AF-A0A7C6DJH9-F1
#
_cell.length_a   1.000
_cell.length_b   1.000
_cell.length_c   1.000
_cell.angle_alpha   90.00
_cell.angle_beta   90.00
_cell.angle_gamma   90.00
#
_symmetry.space_group_name_H-M   'P 1'
#
loop_
_entity.id
_entity.type
_entity.pdbx_description
1 polymer ?
#
loop_
_entity_poly.entity_id
_entity_poly.type
_entity_poly.pdbx_seq_one_letter_code
_entity_poly.pdbx_strand_id
1 'polypeptide(L)'
;MMNYIWAGLIVIALGFALYADGRDFATNPYCNGRELPATIKLPPPAGGTAAPAARVTVQLTPESVAAFRGSELAKAELDALEMTGELTRLDGGYELKIVSDPLIRPLSQIRAFHDESNKSLRAKVIGLPDRIETQPGAPAVAVTLRFEPVRFVKLRAITNAAFEFAKTAVTIALGFIGVFALWMGLMKIAETSGLVDIFVYLVQPFLRLLFPEVPKGHPALGMIAMNLAANMLGLGNAATPMGIKAMEELQKLNPRPDTASNPMVMLLAMNTAGVQLLPSATLVAVMGMSSLRVFLPILIVTGISLVIAIVVTRLLGRLPGYKRSDPNAAEVTA
;
A
#
# COMPACT_ATOMS: atom_id res chain seq x y z
N MET A 1 -17.76 -6.24 11.87
CA MET A 1 -18.02 -5.62 10.55
C MET A 1 -16.75 -5.43 9.70
N MET A 2 -15.65 -4.91 10.27
CA MET A 2 -14.41 -4.62 9.50
C MET A 2 -13.80 -5.83 8.77
N ASN A 3 -13.82 -7.02 9.37
CA ASN A 3 -13.25 -8.23 8.75
C ASN A 3 -13.95 -8.62 7.43
N TYR A 4 -15.26 -8.35 7.31
CA TYR A 4 -16.01 -8.66 6.09
C TYR A 4 -15.69 -7.70 4.95
N ILE A 5 -15.39 -6.44 5.27
CA ILE A 5 -14.98 -5.44 4.27
C ILE A 5 -13.62 -5.83 3.69
N TRP A 6 -12.65 -6.16 4.55
CA TRP A 6 -11.33 -6.62 4.12
C TRP A 6 -11.38 -7.91 3.31
N ALA A 7 -12.15 -8.90 3.77
CA ALA A 7 -12.37 -10.12 3.01
C ALA A 7 -13.01 -9.83 1.64
N GLY A 8 -14.01 -8.94 1.59
CA GLY A 8 -14.64 -8.50 0.35
C GLY A 8 -13.65 -7.86 -0.63
N LEU A 9 -12.79 -6.95 -0.16
CA LEU A 9 -11.78 -6.31 -0.99
C LEU A 9 -10.76 -7.32 -1.55
N ILE A 10 -10.32 -8.29 -0.74
CA ILE A 10 -9.41 -9.35 -1.18
C ILE A 10 -10.08 -10.20 -2.25
N VAL A 11 -11.34 -10.61 -2.05
CA VAL A 11 -12.09 -11.41 -3.02
C VAL A 11 -12.27 -10.65 -4.33
N ILE A 12 -12.62 -9.35 -4.28
CA ILE A 12 -12.75 -8.50 -5.47
C ILE A 12 -11.41 -8.38 -6.21
N ALA A 13 -10.31 -8.17 -5.49
CA ALA A 13 -8.97 -8.06 -6.07
C ALA A 13 -8.56 -9.37 -6.78
N LEU A 14 -8.80 -10.52 -6.15
CA LEU A 14 -8.55 -11.84 -6.75
C LEU A 14 -9.44 -12.10 -7.97
N GLY A 15 -10.73 -11.75 -7.89
CA GLY A 15 -11.66 -11.84 -9.01
C GLY A 15 -11.21 -10.98 -10.20
N PHE A 16 -10.75 -9.75 -9.95
CA PHE A 16 -10.17 -8.89 -10.96
C PHE A 16 -8.92 -9.49 -11.60
N ALA A 17 -7.99 -10.02 -10.79
CA ALA A 17 -6.78 -10.65 -11.32
C ALA A 17 -7.10 -11.87 -12.20
N LEU A 18 -8.00 -12.75 -11.75
CA LEU A 18 -8.42 -13.92 -12.52
C LEU A 18 -9.10 -13.53 -13.82
N TYR A 19 -9.97 -12.52 -13.79
CA TYR A 19 -10.62 -12.00 -14.99
C TYR A 19 -9.59 -11.41 -15.98
N ALA A 20 -8.67 -10.59 -15.48
CA ALA A 20 -7.65 -9.95 -16.31
C ALA A 20 -6.65 -10.97 -16.90
N ASP A 21 -6.16 -11.91 -16.10
CA ASP A 21 -5.26 -12.97 -16.57
C ASP A 21 -6.00 -13.95 -17.51
N GLY A 22 -7.29 -14.21 -17.27
CA GLY A 22 -8.14 -14.99 -18.18
C GLY A 22 -8.33 -14.30 -19.53
N ARG A 23 -8.53 -12.98 -19.52
CA ARG A 23 -8.54 -12.16 -20.75
C ARG A 23 -7.18 -12.22 -21.46
N ASP A 24 -6.08 -12.09 -20.72
CA ASP A 24 -4.73 -12.16 -21.29
C ASP A 24 -4.47 -13.55 -21.92
N PHE A 25 -5.00 -14.62 -21.33
CA PHE A 25 -4.93 -15.96 -21.93
C PHE A 25 -5.71 -16.03 -23.26
N ALA A 26 -6.90 -15.42 -23.34
CA ALA A 26 -7.71 -15.42 -24.54
C ALA A 26 -7.15 -14.54 -25.67
N THR A 27 -6.62 -13.36 -25.35
CA THR A 27 -6.09 -12.40 -26.35
C THR A 27 -4.62 -12.59 -26.67
N ASN A 28 -3.90 -13.41 -25.89
CA ASN A 28 -2.47 -13.69 -26.00
C ASN A 28 -1.58 -12.45 -26.29
N PRO A 29 -1.65 -11.38 -25.46
CA PRO A 29 -0.93 -10.13 -25.73
C PRO A 29 0.59 -10.32 -25.67
N TYR A 30 1.06 -11.35 -24.97
CA TYR A 30 2.48 -11.71 -24.83
C TYR A 30 3.00 -12.61 -25.95
N CYS A 31 2.15 -12.98 -26.93
CA CYS A 31 2.52 -13.87 -28.02
C CYS A 31 3.10 -15.21 -27.53
N ASN A 32 2.60 -15.73 -26.41
CA ASN A 32 3.01 -16.99 -25.83
C ASN A 32 2.93 -18.12 -26.86
N GLY A 33 3.97 -18.95 -26.91
CA GLY A 33 4.07 -20.08 -27.83
C GLY A 33 4.34 -19.71 -29.29
N ARG A 34 4.39 -18.40 -29.62
CA ARG A 34 4.84 -17.95 -30.94
C ARG A 34 6.36 -17.87 -30.98
N GLU A 35 6.87 -18.07 -32.16
CA GLU A 35 8.28 -18.03 -32.48
C GLU A 35 8.58 -16.75 -33.24
N LEU A 36 9.68 -16.07 -32.88
CA LEU A 36 10.10 -14.83 -33.52
C LEU A 36 11.30 -15.11 -34.44
N PRO A 37 11.12 -15.03 -35.77
CA PRO A 37 12.24 -15.11 -36.70
C PRO A 37 13.19 -13.92 -36.51
N ALA A 38 14.48 -14.21 -36.38
CA ALA A 38 15.52 -13.22 -36.17
C ALA A 38 16.80 -13.62 -36.91
N THR A 39 17.69 -12.66 -37.12
CA THR A 39 19.03 -12.93 -37.67
C THR A 39 20.06 -12.59 -36.62
N ILE A 40 20.94 -13.54 -36.29
CA ILE A 40 22.05 -13.32 -35.35
C ILE A 40 23.33 -13.09 -36.15
N LYS A 41 23.95 -11.93 -35.94
CA LYS A 41 25.31 -11.63 -36.41
C LYS A 41 26.31 -12.04 -35.34
N LEU A 42 27.16 -12.99 -35.71
CA LEU A 42 28.23 -13.51 -34.85
C LEU A 42 29.46 -12.60 -34.94
N PRO A 43 30.17 -12.36 -33.83
CA PRO A 43 31.42 -11.60 -33.85
C PRO A 43 32.51 -12.35 -34.64
N PRO A 44 33.48 -11.65 -35.23
CA PRO A 44 34.62 -12.28 -35.91
C PRO A 44 35.39 -13.20 -34.96
N PRO A 45 36.09 -14.25 -35.47
CA PRO A 45 36.83 -15.20 -34.64
C PRO A 45 37.85 -14.46 -33.77
N ALA A 46 37.59 -14.39 -32.47
CA ALA A 46 38.59 -13.95 -31.51
C ALA A 46 39.61 -15.08 -31.36
N GLY A 47 40.83 -14.89 -31.89
CA GLY A 47 41.92 -15.84 -31.71
C GLY A 47 42.20 -16.06 -30.22
N GLY A 48 41.89 -17.24 -29.72
CA GLY A 48 42.03 -17.61 -28.30
C GLY A 48 40.87 -18.46 -27.80
N THR A 49 41.12 -19.30 -26.79
CA THR A 49 40.17 -20.26 -26.20
C THR A 49 38.78 -19.65 -25.94
N ALA A 50 37.75 -20.30 -26.47
CA ALA A 50 36.37 -19.81 -26.56
C ALA A 50 35.79 -19.36 -25.21
N ALA A 51 35.30 -18.12 -25.15
CA ALA A 51 34.51 -17.64 -24.02
C ALA A 51 33.17 -18.41 -23.94
N PRO A 52 32.67 -18.71 -22.73
CA PRO A 52 31.39 -19.43 -22.54
C PRO A 52 30.16 -18.63 -23.00
N ALA A 53 30.30 -17.31 -23.16
CA ALA A 53 29.27 -16.42 -23.68
C ALA A 53 29.83 -15.54 -24.81
N ALA A 54 29.14 -15.51 -25.95
CA ALA A 54 29.51 -14.67 -27.09
C ALA A 54 28.56 -13.47 -27.18
N ARG A 55 29.10 -12.25 -27.28
CA ARG A 55 28.28 -11.07 -27.58
C ARG A 55 27.82 -11.12 -29.02
N VAL A 56 26.52 -11.02 -29.23
CA VAL A 56 25.90 -11.12 -30.55
C VAL A 56 24.96 -9.95 -30.79
N THR A 57 24.78 -9.62 -32.08
CA THR A 57 23.81 -8.63 -32.51
C THR A 57 22.65 -9.35 -33.17
N VAL A 58 21.44 -9.10 -32.67
CA VAL A 58 20.19 -9.71 -33.11
C VAL A 58 19.47 -8.65 -33.94
N GLN A 59 19.20 -8.97 -35.19
CA GLN A 59 18.46 -8.11 -36.10
C GLN A 59 17.09 -8.72 -36.39
N LEU A 60 16.05 -7.92 -36.20
CA LEU A 60 14.67 -8.24 -36.50
C LEU A 60 14.26 -7.51 -37.79
N THR A 61 13.38 -8.12 -38.58
CA THR A 61 12.77 -7.45 -39.73
C THR A 61 11.39 -6.93 -39.33
N PRO A 62 10.90 -5.81 -39.91
CA PRO A 62 9.54 -5.34 -39.65
C PRO A 62 8.48 -6.41 -39.90
N GLU A 63 8.70 -7.24 -40.93
CA GLU A 63 7.84 -8.37 -41.28
C GLU A 63 7.83 -9.46 -40.21
N SER A 64 9.00 -9.84 -39.67
CA SER A 64 9.07 -10.88 -38.64
C SER A 64 8.39 -10.44 -37.35
N VAL A 65 8.53 -9.17 -36.99
CA VAL A 65 7.86 -8.59 -35.83
C VAL A 65 6.35 -8.47 -36.06
N ALA A 66 5.92 -8.00 -37.24
CA ALA A 66 4.50 -7.89 -37.58
C ALA A 66 3.81 -9.27 -37.55
N ALA A 67 4.46 -10.30 -38.08
CA ALA A 67 3.98 -11.69 -38.01
C ALA A 67 3.92 -12.22 -36.57
N PHE A 68 4.92 -11.88 -35.74
CA PHE A 68 4.97 -12.29 -34.34
C PHE A 68 3.85 -11.65 -33.51
N ARG A 69 3.68 -10.32 -33.59
CA ARG A 69 2.72 -9.55 -32.77
C ARG A 69 1.31 -9.43 -33.36
N GLY A 70 1.15 -9.65 -34.66
CA GLY A 70 -0.13 -9.48 -35.37
C GLY A 70 -0.56 -8.03 -35.56
N SER A 71 0.35 -7.06 -35.47
CA SER A 71 0.10 -5.62 -35.68
C SER A 71 1.31 -4.94 -36.29
N GLU A 72 1.09 -3.86 -37.03
CA GLU A 72 2.18 -3.05 -37.59
C GLU A 72 3.03 -2.36 -36.51
N LEU A 73 4.28 -2.06 -36.85
CA LEU A 73 5.19 -1.31 -35.98
C LEU A 73 4.94 0.18 -36.10
N ALA A 74 5.01 0.89 -34.97
CA ALA A 74 5.10 2.34 -35.02
C ALA A 74 6.46 2.77 -35.58
N LYS A 75 6.51 3.92 -36.24
CA LYS A 75 7.77 4.47 -36.82
C LYS A 75 8.88 4.63 -35.77
N ALA A 76 8.52 4.90 -34.52
CA ALA A 76 9.45 5.02 -33.39
C ALA A 76 9.98 3.67 -32.87
N GLU A 77 9.38 2.53 -33.25
CA GLU A 77 9.83 1.19 -32.86
C GLU A 77 10.81 0.58 -33.88
N LEU A 78 11.00 1.22 -35.04
CA LEU A 78 11.91 0.76 -36.09
C LEU A 78 13.38 0.80 -35.65
N ASP A 79 13.76 1.79 -34.84
CA ASP A 79 15.12 1.92 -34.30
C ASP A 79 15.44 0.85 -33.24
N ALA A 80 14.43 0.14 -32.74
CA ALA A 80 14.55 -0.92 -31.74
C ALA A 80 14.60 -2.34 -32.35
N LEU A 81 14.77 -2.44 -33.68
CA LEU A 81 14.87 -3.71 -34.41
C LEU A 81 16.26 -4.36 -34.33
N GLU A 82 17.26 -3.62 -33.89
CA GLU A 82 18.61 -4.11 -33.66
C GLU A 82 18.90 -4.16 -32.16
N MET A 83 19.25 -5.34 -31.67
CA MET A 83 19.33 -5.64 -30.25
C MET A 83 20.65 -6.34 -29.95
N THR A 84 21.32 -5.92 -28.90
CA THR A 84 22.53 -6.60 -28.41
C THR A 84 22.19 -7.58 -27.30
N GLY A 85 22.85 -8.74 -27.34
CA GLY A 85 22.68 -9.80 -26.36
C GLY A 85 23.92 -10.69 -26.20
N GLU A 86 23.86 -11.56 -25.21
CA GLU A 86 24.87 -12.57 -24.90
C GLU A 86 24.29 -13.95 -25.20
N LEU A 87 24.98 -14.71 -26.04
CA LEU A 87 24.62 -16.08 -26.40
C LEU A 87 25.41 -17.05 -25.52
N THR A 88 24.70 -17.89 -24.77
CA THR A 88 25.27 -18.89 -23.87
C THR A 88 24.83 -20.28 -24.29
N ARG A 89 25.76 -21.24 -24.28
CA ARG A 89 25.44 -22.66 -24.54
C ARG A 89 24.99 -23.35 -23.25
N LEU A 90 23.88 -24.07 -23.31
CA LEU A 90 23.33 -24.89 -22.23
C LEU A 90 23.17 -26.34 -22.71
N ASP A 91 22.91 -27.29 -21.79
CA ASP A 91 22.79 -28.74 -22.05
C ASP A 91 21.58 -29.18 -22.92
N GLY A 92 21.02 -28.26 -23.72
CA GLY A 92 19.88 -28.52 -24.60
C GLY A 92 19.67 -27.46 -25.69
N GLY A 93 20.74 -26.75 -26.06
CA GLY A 93 20.76 -25.72 -27.11
C GLY A 93 21.43 -24.42 -26.67
N TYR A 94 21.14 -23.34 -27.39
CA TYR A 94 21.63 -22.00 -27.08
C TYR A 94 20.54 -21.15 -26.43
N GLU A 95 20.91 -20.39 -25.41
CA GLU A 95 20.09 -19.34 -24.80
C GLU A 95 20.66 -17.98 -25.15
N LEU A 96 19.79 -17.07 -25.57
CA LEU A 96 20.11 -15.68 -25.85
C LEU A 96 19.59 -14.81 -24.71
N LYS A 97 20.50 -14.07 -24.09
CA LYS A 97 20.22 -13.07 -23.06
C LYS A 97 20.35 -11.67 -23.66
N ILE A 98 19.24 -11.01 -23.90
CA ILE A 98 19.18 -9.65 -24.46
C ILE A 98 19.23 -8.64 -23.32
N VAL A 99 20.17 -7.68 -23.39
CA VAL A 99 20.38 -6.63 -22.36
C VAL A 99 20.17 -5.22 -22.93
N SER A 100 19.91 -5.10 -24.24
CA SER A 100 19.68 -3.84 -24.93
C SER A 100 18.37 -3.15 -24.53
N ASP A 101 18.36 -1.82 -24.70
CA ASP A 101 17.22 -0.93 -24.55
C ASP A 101 17.29 0.11 -25.68
N PRO A 102 16.19 0.48 -26.36
CA PRO A 102 14.79 0.08 -26.13
C PRO A 102 14.40 -1.30 -26.66
N LEU A 103 13.33 -1.87 -26.09
CA LEU A 103 12.69 -3.10 -26.58
C LEU A 103 11.27 -2.82 -27.05
N ILE A 104 10.91 -3.37 -28.22
CA ILE A 104 9.56 -3.33 -28.77
C ILE A 104 8.53 -4.08 -27.91
N ARG A 105 7.25 -3.77 -28.04
CA ARG A 105 6.18 -4.61 -27.46
C ARG A 105 5.93 -5.86 -28.35
N PRO A 106 5.71 -7.05 -27.76
CA PRO A 106 5.56 -7.35 -26.32
C PRO A 106 6.87 -7.69 -25.58
N LEU A 107 8.03 -7.67 -26.25
CA LEU A 107 9.32 -8.08 -25.67
C LEU A 107 9.71 -7.33 -24.39
N SER A 108 9.44 -6.02 -24.34
CA SER A 108 9.62 -5.20 -23.12
C SER A 108 8.76 -5.68 -21.95
N GLN A 109 7.54 -6.15 -22.21
CA GLN A 109 6.63 -6.65 -21.17
C GLN A 109 7.01 -8.05 -20.71
N ILE A 110 7.47 -8.91 -21.62
CA ILE A 110 8.01 -10.23 -21.29
C ILE A 110 9.24 -10.06 -20.38
N ARG A 111 10.17 -9.16 -20.74
CA ARG A 111 11.33 -8.83 -19.89
C ARG A 111 10.91 -8.41 -18.48
N ALA A 112 9.93 -7.52 -18.38
CA ALA A 112 9.44 -7.02 -17.09
C ALA A 112 8.78 -8.11 -16.21
N PHE A 113 8.22 -9.16 -16.82
CA PHE A 113 7.61 -10.26 -16.07
C PHE A 113 8.63 -11.22 -15.44
N HIS A 114 9.76 -11.46 -16.11
CA HIS A 114 10.78 -12.41 -15.66
C HIS A 114 11.89 -11.79 -14.78
N ASP A 115 11.87 -10.47 -14.60
CA ASP A 115 12.95 -9.77 -13.90
C ASP A 115 12.63 -9.49 -12.42
N GLU A 116 13.44 -10.04 -11.50
CA GLU A 116 13.52 -9.60 -10.10
C GLU A 116 14.94 -9.08 -9.72
N SER A 117 15.96 -9.16 -10.58
CA SER A 117 17.32 -8.69 -10.25
C SER A 117 18.26 -8.41 -11.44
N ASN A 118 17.92 -8.79 -12.67
CA ASN A 118 18.77 -8.64 -13.84
C ASN A 118 17.93 -8.44 -15.12
N LYS A 119 17.85 -7.18 -15.56
CA LYS A 119 17.09 -6.60 -16.70
C LYS A 119 17.36 -7.25 -18.06
N SER A 120 17.18 -8.55 -18.17
CA SER A 120 17.52 -9.32 -19.35
C SER A 120 16.34 -10.13 -19.84
N LEU A 121 16.08 -10.01 -21.14
CA LEU A 121 15.10 -10.83 -21.83
C LEU A 121 15.80 -12.12 -22.27
N ARG A 122 15.25 -13.27 -21.90
CA ARG A 122 15.82 -14.57 -22.25
C ARG A 122 14.99 -15.25 -23.32
N ALA A 123 15.66 -15.84 -24.30
CA ALA A 123 15.04 -16.61 -25.36
C ALA A 123 15.86 -17.87 -25.66
N LYS A 124 15.17 -18.98 -25.89
CA LYS A 124 15.79 -20.17 -26.47
C LYS A 124 15.99 -19.93 -27.97
N VAL A 125 17.20 -20.17 -28.46
CA VAL A 125 17.55 -20.04 -29.88
C VAL A 125 17.38 -21.39 -30.57
N ILE A 126 16.62 -21.40 -31.65
CA ILE A 126 16.33 -22.58 -32.49
C ILE A 126 16.93 -22.34 -33.88
N GLY A 127 17.56 -23.37 -34.46
CA GLY A 127 18.18 -23.31 -35.79
C GLY A 127 19.66 -22.93 -35.81
N LEU A 128 20.31 -22.78 -34.66
CA LEU A 128 21.76 -22.58 -34.58
C LEU A 128 22.48 -23.95 -34.53
N PRO A 129 23.50 -24.20 -35.39
CA PRO A 129 24.26 -25.45 -35.35
C PRO A 129 25.08 -25.62 -34.06
N ASP A 130 25.32 -26.87 -33.64
CA ASP A 130 26.03 -27.25 -32.41
C ASP A 130 27.50 -26.79 -32.33
N ARG A 131 28.06 -26.41 -33.47
CA ARG A 131 29.36 -25.75 -33.61
C ARG A 131 29.20 -24.54 -34.51
N ILE A 132 29.59 -23.39 -33.98
CA ILE A 132 29.63 -22.14 -34.73
C ILE A 132 31.04 -22.00 -35.30
N GLU A 133 31.20 -22.24 -36.61
CA GLU A 133 32.46 -21.95 -37.31
C GLU A 133 32.46 -20.48 -37.74
N THR A 134 33.30 -19.69 -37.11
CA THR A 134 33.44 -18.25 -37.38
C THR A 134 34.35 -18.04 -38.59
N GLN A 135 33.76 -17.92 -39.78
CA GLN A 135 34.48 -17.53 -41.01
C GLN A 135 34.73 -16.00 -41.07
N PRO A 136 35.73 -15.52 -41.82
CA PRO A 136 35.97 -14.09 -42.01
C PRO A 136 34.81 -13.43 -42.78
N GLY A 137 34.16 -12.45 -42.15
CA GLY A 137 32.88 -11.88 -42.58
C GLY A 137 31.76 -12.42 -41.71
N ALA A 138 31.32 -11.63 -40.74
CA ALA A 138 30.35 -12.03 -39.71
C ALA A 138 29.16 -12.81 -40.32
N PRO A 139 29.09 -14.15 -40.17
CA PRO A 139 27.99 -14.91 -40.74
C PRO A 139 26.71 -14.49 -40.02
N ALA A 140 25.79 -13.92 -40.79
CA ALA A 140 24.44 -13.64 -40.35
C ALA A 140 23.66 -14.95 -40.45
N VAL A 141 23.30 -15.53 -39.31
CA VAL A 141 22.58 -16.82 -39.25
C VAL A 141 21.12 -16.55 -38.97
N ALA A 142 20.24 -17.04 -39.85
CA ALA A 142 18.80 -17.03 -39.61
C ALA A 142 18.47 -18.00 -38.48
N VAL A 143 17.80 -17.50 -37.45
CA VAL A 143 17.40 -18.26 -36.26
C VAL A 143 15.97 -17.96 -35.89
N THR A 144 15.44 -18.77 -34.98
CA THR A 144 14.13 -18.55 -34.41
C THR A 144 14.25 -18.42 -32.90
N LEU A 145 13.68 -17.36 -32.34
CA LEU A 145 13.69 -17.07 -30.92
C LEU A 145 12.37 -17.50 -30.29
N ARG A 146 12.45 -18.33 -29.25
CA ARG A 146 11.29 -18.73 -28.44
C ARG A 146 11.44 -18.21 -27.02
N PHE A 147 10.49 -17.39 -26.59
CA PHE A 147 10.46 -16.80 -25.25
C PHE A 147 9.72 -17.72 -24.26
N GLU A 148 10.08 -17.61 -22.99
CA GLU A 148 9.36 -18.30 -21.92
C GLU A 148 7.92 -17.76 -21.82
N PRO A 149 6.91 -18.63 -21.59
CA PRO A 149 5.53 -18.19 -21.52
C PRO A 149 5.26 -17.31 -20.29
N VAL A 150 4.63 -16.16 -20.54
CA VAL A 150 4.16 -15.24 -19.50
C VAL A 150 2.73 -15.59 -19.10
N ARG A 151 2.51 -15.89 -17.82
CA ARG A 151 1.19 -16.27 -17.28
C ARG A 151 0.95 -15.64 -15.92
N PHE A 152 -0.31 -15.42 -15.57
CA PHE A 152 -0.74 -14.98 -14.24
C PHE A 152 -0.09 -13.66 -13.78
N VAL A 153 0.02 -12.68 -14.69
CA VAL A 153 0.71 -11.41 -14.45
C VAL A 153 0.02 -10.64 -13.33
N LYS A 154 -1.30 -10.54 -13.37
CA LYS A 154 -2.08 -9.78 -12.39
C LYS A 154 -2.17 -10.53 -11.07
N LEU A 155 -2.37 -11.84 -11.10
CA LEU A 155 -2.41 -12.65 -9.89
C LEU A 155 -1.08 -12.57 -9.13
N ARG A 156 0.06 -12.75 -9.82
CA ARG A 156 1.39 -12.63 -9.21
C ARG A 156 1.62 -11.23 -8.62
N ALA A 157 1.21 -10.18 -9.33
CA ALA A 157 1.35 -8.80 -8.84
C ALA A 157 0.56 -8.56 -7.54
N ILE A 158 -0.68 -9.02 -7.46
CA ILE A 158 -1.52 -8.88 -6.25
C ILE A 158 -0.95 -9.70 -5.10
N THR A 159 -0.51 -10.94 -5.35
CA THR A 159 0.12 -11.79 -4.34
C THR A 159 1.40 -11.15 -3.79
N ASN A 160 2.27 -10.64 -4.66
CA ASN A 160 3.50 -9.96 -4.24
C ASN A 160 3.20 -8.71 -3.41
N ALA A 161 2.23 -7.89 -3.84
CA ALA A 161 1.79 -6.74 -3.08
C ALA A 161 1.29 -7.13 -1.68
N ALA A 162 0.52 -8.21 -1.56
CA ALA A 162 0.04 -8.71 -0.27
C ALA A 162 1.20 -9.06 0.69
N PHE A 163 2.24 -9.74 0.19
CA PHE A 163 3.44 -10.05 0.99
C PHE A 163 4.23 -8.80 1.38
N GLU A 164 4.42 -7.85 0.46
CA GLU A 164 5.13 -6.60 0.74
C GLU A 164 4.39 -5.74 1.77
N PHE A 165 3.06 -5.66 1.69
CA PHE A 165 2.26 -4.98 2.71
C PHE A 165 2.27 -5.70 4.06
N ALA A 166 2.31 -7.03 4.08
CA ALA A 166 2.48 -7.79 5.32
C ALA A 166 3.81 -7.46 6.00
N LYS A 167 4.92 -7.42 5.24
CA LYS A 167 6.24 -7.00 5.77
C LYS A 167 6.19 -5.57 6.31
N THR A 168 5.64 -4.64 5.52
CA THR A 168 5.47 -3.23 5.90
C THR A 168 4.69 -3.11 7.21
N ALA A 169 3.60 -3.85 7.37
CA ALA A 169 2.80 -3.85 8.58
C ALA A 169 3.59 -4.32 9.81
N VAL A 170 4.40 -5.38 9.67
CA VAL A 170 5.27 -5.87 10.75
C VAL A 170 6.33 -4.83 11.12
N THR A 171 6.98 -4.20 10.14
CA THR A 171 7.97 -3.14 10.39
C THR A 171 7.36 -1.97 11.15
N ILE A 172 6.17 -1.54 10.76
CA ILE A 172 5.42 -0.48 11.44
C ILE A 172 5.05 -0.90 12.87
N ALA A 173 4.54 -2.12 13.05
CA ALA A 173 4.13 -2.64 14.36
C ALA A 173 5.32 -2.68 15.34
N LEU A 174 6.48 -3.17 14.91
CA LEU A 174 7.70 -3.21 15.73
C LEU A 174 8.14 -1.81 16.15
N GLY A 175 8.10 -0.83 15.24
CA GLY A 175 8.40 0.57 15.57
C GLY A 175 7.43 1.14 16.61
N PHE A 176 6.15 0.77 16.54
CA PHE A 176 5.15 1.23 17.50
C PHE A 176 5.29 0.62 18.90
N ILE A 177 5.74 -0.63 19.05
CA ILE A 177 5.85 -1.29 20.36
C ILE A 177 6.69 -0.46 21.34
N GLY A 178 7.85 0.03 20.92
CA GLY A 178 8.74 0.82 21.77
C GLY A 178 8.11 2.16 22.20
N VAL A 179 7.51 2.87 21.24
CA VAL A 179 6.82 4.14 21.49
C VAL A 179 5.64 3.93 22.45
N PHE A 180 4.84 2.89 22.23
CA PHE A 180 3.72 2.55 23.10
C PHE A 180 4.14 2.17 24.51
N ALA A 181 5.18 1.34 24.66
CA ALA A 181 5.70 0.93 25.96
C ALA A 181 6.16 2.14 26.79
N LEU A 182 6.89 3.07 26.17
CA LEU A 182 7.32 4.32 26.81
C LEU A 182 6.13 5.17 27.28
N TRP A 183 5.18 5.43 26.39
CA TRP A 183 4.05 6.30 26.70
C TRP A 183 3.06 5.68 27.69
N MET A 184 2.76 4.39 27.57
CA MET A 184 1.91 3.69 28.55
C MET A 184 2.59 3.63 29.91
N GLY A 185 3.92 3.44 29.95
CA GLY A 185 4.70 3.51 31.19
C GLY A 185 4.63 4.89 31.85
N LEU A 186 4.88 5.96 31.08
CA LEU A 186 4.78 7.34 31.57
C LEU A 186 3.36 7.68 32.06
N MET A 187 2.33 7.26 31.32
CA MET A 187 0.93 7.43 31.73
C MET A 187 0.62 6.68 33.02
N LYS A 188 1.17 5.46 33.20
CA LYS A 188 0.96 4.70 34.44
C LYS A 188 1.61 5.39 35.64
N ILE A 189 2.76 6.03 35.45
CA ILE A 189 3.41 6.85 36.47
C ILE A 189 2.53 8.07 36.80
N ALA A 190 2.00 8.77 35.80
CA ALA A 190 1.11 9.92 35.99
C ALA A 190 -0.22 9.57 36.71
N GLU A 191 -0.77 8.39 36.42
CA GLU A 191 -1.95 7.85 37.11
C GLU A 191 -1.62 7.55 38.58
N THR A 192 -0.54 6.81 38.84
CA THR A 192 -0.16 6.38 40.20
C THR A 192 0.29 7.55 41.09
N SER A 193 0.81 8.62 40.50
CA SER A 193 1.21 9.84 41.22
C SER A 193 0.05 10.79 41.54
N GLY A 194 -1.17 10.50 41.06
CA GLY A 194 -2.33 11.38 41.20
C GLY A 194 -2.30 12.62 40.30
N LEU A 195 -1.30 12.74 39.40
CA LEU A 195 -1.20 13.86 38.46
C LEU A 195 -2.39 13.89 37.50
N VAL A 196 -2.90 12.71 37.15
CA VAL A 196 -4.14 12.56 36.38
C VAL A 196 -5.34 13.16 37.11
N ASP A 197 -5.50 12.92 38.40
CA ASP A 197 -6.63 13.45 39.17
C ASP A 197 -6.60 14.98 39.25
N ILE A 198 -5.40 15.56 39.38
CA ILE A 198 -5.19 17.02 39.34
C ILE A 198 -5.61 17.57 37.97
N PHE A 199 -5.18 16.91 36.89
CA PHE A 199 -5.55 17.32 35.54
C PHE A 199 -7.07 17.22 35.34
N VAL A 200 -7.68 16.08 35.71
CA VAL A 200 -9.12 15.88 35.65
C VAL A 200 -9.85 16.98 36.42
N TYR A 201 -9.41 17.34 37.63
CA TYR A 201 -9.98 18.43 38.41
C TYR A 201 -9.91 19.78 37.68
N LEU A 202 -8.78 20.06 37.00
CA LEU A 202 -8.59 21.29 36.23
C LEU A 202 -9.51 21.36 35.00
N VAL A 203 -9.69 20.25 34.28
CA VAL A 203 -10.54 20.21 33.06
C VAL A 203 -12.02 19.92 33.39
N GLN A 204 -12.32 19.49 34.62
CA GLN A 204 -13.65 19.15 35.07
C GLN A 204 -14.73 20.20 34.77
N PRO A 205 -14.53 21.52 35.00
CA PRO A 205 -15.55 22.53 34.70
C PRO A 205 -15.91 22.56 33.21
N PHE A 206 -14.92 22.39 32.34
CA PHE A 206 -15.13 22.33 30.90
C PHE A 206 -15.83 21.04 30.47
N LEU A 207 -15.40 19.89 31.01
CA LEU A 207 -16.03 18.61 30.70
C LEU A 207 -17.47 18.53 31.20
N ARG A 208 -17.80 19.12 32.36
CA ARG A 208 -19.18 19.21 32.84
C ARG A 208 -20.06 20.06 31.92
N LEU A 209 -19.50 21.11 31.32
CA LEU A 209 -20.22 21.91 30.34
C LEU A 209 -20.50 21.12 29.06
N LEU A 210 -19.62 20.21 28.66
CA LEU A 210 -19.76 19.40 27.45
C LEU A 210 -20.62 18.15 27.66
N PHE A 211 -20.52 17.52 28.83
CA PHE A 211 -21.17 16.26 29.19
C PHE A 211 -22.15 16.46 30.36
N PRO A 212 -23.25 17.22 30.19
CA PRO A 212 -24.18 17.55 31.28
C PRO A 212 -24.97 16.34 31.80
N GLU A 213 -25.12 15.30 30.98
CA GLU A 213 -25.85 14.07 31.30
C GLU A 213 -25.01 13.06 32.11
N VAL A 214 -23.73 13.34 32.36
CA VAL A 214 -22.87 12.45 33.15
C VAL A 214 -22.86 12.90 34.62
N PRO A 215 -23.22 12.03 35.58
CA PRO A 215 -23.27 12.38 37.00
C PRO A 215 -21.93 12.88 37.56
N LYS A 216 -21.99 13.76 38.56
CA LYS A 216 -20.79 14.26 39.26
C LYS A 216 -20.08 13.09 39.96
N GLY A 217 -18.78 12.95 39.71
CA GLY A 217 -17.96 11.88 40.30
C GLY A 217 -18.00 10.56 39.56
N HIS A 218 -18.75 10.45 38.45
CA HIS A 218 -18.76 9.23 37.64
C HIS A 218 -17.40 9.00 36.94
N PRO A 219 -16.84 7.77 36.94
CA PRO A 219 -15.55 7.44 36.31
C PRO A 219 -15.45 7.83 34.83
N ALA A 220 -16.58 7.89 34.12
CA ALA A 220 -16.64 8.30 32.72
C ALA A 220 -15.93 9.64 32.44
N LEU A 221 -16.08 10.64 33.31
CA LEU A 221 -15.43 11.94 33.11
C LEU A 221 -13.90 11.85 33.17
N GLY A 222 -13.36 11.00 34.06
CA GLY A 222 -11.92 10.74 34.15
C GLY A 222 -11.39 10.05 32.89
N MET A 223 -12.10 9.03 32.40
CA MET A 223 -11.73 8.33 31.17
C MET A 223 -11.81 9.23 29.93
N ILE A 224 -12.83 10.10 29.84
CA ILE A 224 -12.96 11.11 28.78
C ILE A 224 -11.80 12.11 28.82
N ALA A 225 -11.48 12.62 30.01
CA ALA A 225 -10.35 13.54 30.19
C ALA A 225 -9.03 12.91 29.74
N MET A 226 -8.81 11.63 30.08
CA MET A 226 -7.60 10.89 29.71
C MET A 226 -7.52 10.62 28.21
N ASN A 227 -8.64 10.23 27.59
CA ASN A 227 -8.72 10.08 26.14
C ASN A 227 -8.42 11.40 25.41
N LEU A 228 -8.99 12.51 25.88
CA LEU A 228 -8.74 13.83 25.31
C LEU A 228 -7.28 14.27 25.51
N ALA A 229 -6.71 14.06 26.70
CA ALA A 229 -5.31 14.36 26.99
C ALA A 229 -4.36 13.56 26.10
N ALA A 230 -4.59 12.26 25.94
CA ALA A 230 -3.80 11.41 25.06
C ALA A 230 -3.86 11.89 23.60
N ASN A 231 -5.04 12.27 23.11
CA ASN A 231 -5.18 12.86 21.77
C ASN A 231 -4.43 14.20 21.66
N MET A 232 -4.61 15.10 22.63
CA MET A 232 -3.98 16.42 22.64
C MET A 232 -2.45 16.35 22.74
N LEU A 233 -1.90 15.35 23.41
CA LEU A 233 -0.45 15.16 23.52
C LEU A 233 0.16 14.43 22.30
N GLY A 234 -0.61 14.18 21.24
CA GLY A 234 -0.11 13.49 20.05
C GLY A 234 0.06 11.98 20.23
N LEU A 235 -0.55 11.42 21.28
CA LEU A 235 -0.56 10.00 21.63
C LEU A 235 -1.84 9.31 21.13
N GLY A 236 -2.37 9.69 19.96
CA GLY A 236 -3.68 9.21 19.47
C GLY A 236 -3.81 7.67 19.42
N ASN A 237 -2.67 7.03 19.16
CA ASN A 237 -2.47 5.59 19.24
C ASN A 237 -2.81 5.00 20.64
N ALA A 238 -2.46 5.69 21.73
CA ALA A 238 -2.80 5.32 23.11
C ALA A 238 -4.15 5.91 23.56
N ALA A 239 -4.68 6.91 22.85
CA ALA A 239 -5.98 7.49 23.13
C ALA A 239 -7.13 6.52 22.83
N THR A 240 -6.99 5.66 21.81
CA THR A 240 -8.02 4.70 21.40
C THR A 240 -8.46 3.75 22.54
N PRO A 241 -7.57 3.02 23.24
CA PRO A 241 -8.00 2.17 24.36
C PRO A 241 -8.63 2.96 25.51
N MET A 242 -8.19 4.20 25.77
CA MET A 242 -8.82 5.09 26.75
C MET A 242 -10.23 5.52 26.29
N GLY A 243 -10.40 5.78 24.99
CA GLY A 243 -11.69 6.12 24.39
C GLY A 243 -12.69 4.96 24.44
N ILE A 244 -12.23 3.72 24.22
CA ILE A 244 -13.06 2.53 24.38
C ILE A 244 -13.52 2.39 25.83
N LYS A 245 -12.61 2.52 26.82
CA LYS A 245 -12.99 2.53 28.24
C LYS A 245 -13.97 3.65 28.59
N ALA A 246 -13.78 4.84 28.04
CA ALA A 246 -14.72 5.95 28.22
C ALA A 246 -16.10 5.62 27.65
N MET A 247 -16.18 5.00 26.46
CA MET A 247 -17.43 4.53 25.87
C MET A 247 -18.08 3.44 26.72
N GLU A 248 -17.32 2.48 27.27
CA GLU A 248 -17.83 1.46 28.19
C GLU A 248 -18.44 2.08 29.46
N GLU A 249 -17.79 3.09 30.05
CA GLU A 249 -18.34 3.81 31.21
C GLU A 249 -19.58 4.64 30.87
N LEU A 250 -19.63 5.25 29.68
CA LEU A 250 -20.84 5.95 29.20
C LEU A 250 -21.98 4.97 28.89
N GLN A 251 -21.66 3.77 28.42
CA GLN A 251 -22.65 2.73 28.14
C GLN A 251 -23.34 2.22 29.40
N LYS A 252 -22.66 2.22 30.56
CA LYS A 252 -23.30 1.90 31.86
C LYS A 252 -24.38 2.90 32.26
N LEU A 253 -24.27 4.14 31.78
CA LEU A 253 -25.26 5.20 31.99
C LEU A 253 -26.34 5.21 30.91
N ASN A 254 -26.22 4.38 29.87
CA ASN A 254 -27.12 4.39 28.73
C ASN A 254 -28.32 3.46 28.99
N PRO A 255 -29.56 3.99 29.08
CA PRO A 255 -30.74 3.16 29.32
C PRO A 255 -31.11 2.27 28.12
N ARG A 256 -30.60 2.57 26.92
CA ARG A 256 -30.83 1.76 25.71
C ARG A 256 -29.51 1.34 25.05
N PRO A 257 -29.04 0.11 25.31
CA PRO A 257 -27.72 -0.31 24.86
C PRO A 257 -27.50 -0.31 23.34
N ASP A 258 -28.58 -0.42 22.56
CA ASP A 258 -28.59 -0.45 21.10
C ASP A 258 -28.49 0.93 20.43
N THR A 259 -28.62 2.01 21.22
CA THR A 259 -28.73 3.39 20.72
C THR A 259 -27.70 4.28 21.41
N ALA A 260 -26.93 5.07 20.64
CA ALA A 260 -25.91 5.95 21.22
C ALA A 260 -26.55 7.15 21.96
N SER A 261 -26.08 7.45 23.17
CA SER A 261 -26.49 8.63 23.93
C SER A 261 -25.73 9.90 23.51
N ASN A 262 -26.25 11.09 23.83
CA ASN A 262 -25.58 12.36 23.49
C ASN A 262 -24.13 12.44 24.01
N PRO A 263 -23.78 11.99 25.24
CA PRO A 263 -22.40 11.90 25.70
C PRO A 263 -21.51 11.06 24.79
N MET A 264 -22.00 9.91 24.30
CA MET A 264 -21.22 9.04 23.42
C MET A 264 -20.98 9.72 22.06
N VAL A 265 -22.01 10.35 21.49
CA VAL A 265 -21.90 11.10 20.23
C VAL A 265 -20.92 12.27 20.37
N MET A 266 -21.00 13.03 21.46
CA MET A 266 -20.08 14.14 21.75
C MET A 266 -18.63 13.65 21.87
N LEU A 267 -18.39 12.58 22.63
CA LEU A 267 -17.06 11.98 22.77
C LEU A 267 -16.49 11.56 21.40
N LEU A 268 -17.31 10.92 20.56
CA LEU A 268 -16.90 10.50 19.22
C LEU A 268 -16.58 11.70 18.31
N ALA A 269 -17.42 12.74 18.33
CA ALA A 269 -17.21 13.96 17.55
C ALA A 269 -15.91 14.67 17.94
N MET A 270 -15.64 14.78 19.24
CA MET A 270 -14.39 15.36 19.76
C MET A 270 -13.16 14.54 19.36
N ASN A 271 -13.23 13.20 19.44
CA ASN A 271 -12.14 12.33 18.99
C ASN A 271 -11.87 12.46 17.48
N THR A 272 -12.93 12.64 16.69
CA THR A 272 -12.82 12.80 15.23
C THR A 272 -12.20 14.15 14.84
N ALA A 273 -12.43 15.20 15.64
CA ALA A 273 -11.79 16.50 15.43
C ALA A 273 -10.27 16.48 15.66
N GLY A 274 -9.77 15.52 16.46
CA GLY A 274 -8.36 15.14 16.49
C GLY A 274 -7.38 16.24 16.95
N VAL A 275 -7.80 17.15 17.84
CA VAL A 275 -6.94 18.26 18.31
C VAL A 275 -5.68 17.74 18.96
N GLN A 276 -4.55 18.27 18.49
CA GLN A 276 -3.20 17.93 18.91
C GLN A 276 -2.42 19.20 19.25
N LEU A 277 -2.03 19.34 20.51
CA LEU A 277 -1.13 20.38 21.02
C LEU A 277 0.34 20.07 20.77
N LEU A 278 0.67 18.82 20.47
CA LEU A 278 2.01 18.38 20.09
C LEU A 278 1.93 17.66 18.75
N PRO A 279 2.98 17.73 17.90
CA PRO A 279 3.06 16.90 16.70
C PRO A 279 2.83 15.43 17.05
N SER A 280 1.99 14.72 16.28
CA SER A 280 1.76 13.31 16.56
C SER A 280 3.06 12.52 16.50
N ALA A 281 3.21 11.52 17.36
CA ALA A 281 4.40 10.67 17.37
C ALA A 281 4.65 10.03 15.99
N THR A 282 3.58 9.72 15.24
CA THR A 282 3.65 9.25 13.85
C THR A 282 4.20 10.29 12.89
N LEU A 283 3.75 11.54 12.97
CA LEU A 283 4.22 12.62 12.10
C LEU A 283 5.71 12.92 12.35
N VAL A 284 6.13 12.89 13.61
CA VAL A 284 7.55 13.04 13.99
C VAL A 284 8.37 11.86 13.49
N ALA A 285 7.87 10.63 13.64
CA ALA A 285 8.57 9.43 13.16
C ALA A 285 8.80 9.43 11.64
N VAL A 286 7.85 9.98 10.86
CA VAL A 286 7.94 10.01 9.39
C VAL A 286 8.73 11.21 8.88
N MET A 287 8.54 12.40 9.46
CA MET A 287 9.11 13.65 8.90
C MET A 287 10.25 14.24 9.73
N GLY A 288 10.57 13.69 10.89
CA GLY A 288 11.58 14.23 11.81
C GLY A 288 11.29 15.69 12.18
N MET A 289 12.33 16.51 12.21
CA MET A 289 12.26 17.95 12.53
C MET A 289 11.39 18.76 11.55
N SER A 290 11.13 18.27 10.33
CA SER A 290 10.26 18.96 9.36
C SER A 290 8.79 18.97 9.80
N SER A 291 8.40 18.09 10.75
CA SER A 291 7.06 18.08 11.35
C SER A 291 6.68 19.38 12.06
N LEU A 292 7.65 20.12 12.59
CA LEU A 292 7.42 21.42 13.24
C LEU A 292 6.88 22.49 12.28
N ARG A 293 7.18 22.40 10.97
CA ARG A 293 6.73 23.38 9.97
C ARG A 293 5.22 23.32 9.74
N VAL A 294 4.64 22.12 9.85
CA VAL A 294 3.19 21.89 9.63
C VAL A 294 2.40 21.92 10.93
N PHE A 295 3.07 21.98 12.07
CA PHE A 295 2.44 21.91 13.40
C PHE A 295 1.44 23.04 13.64
N LEU A 296 1.83 24.30 13.40
CA LEU A 296 0.94 25.45 13.68
C LEU A 296 -0.34 25.43 12.81
N PRO A 297 -0.28 25.16 11.49
CA PRO A 297 -1.48 24.92 10.69
C PRO A 297 -2.36 23.79 11.22
N ILE A 298 -1.77 22.65 11.62
CA ILE A 298 -2.51 21.51 12.17
C ILE A 298 -3.24 21.91 13.45
N LEU A 299 -2.56 22.62 14.37
CA LEU A 299 -3.15 23.08 15.62
C LEU A 299 -4.37 23.99 15.36
N ILE A 300 -4.25 24.94 14.44
CA ILE A 300 -5.34 25.87 14.10
C ILE A 300 -6.52 25.12 13.48
N VAL A 301 -6.27 24.30 12.46
CA VAL A 301 -7.33 23.59 11.73
C VAL A 301 -8.05 22.59 12.64
N THR A 302 -7.31 21.82 13.44
CA THR A 302 -7.92 20.87 14.37
C THR A 302 -8.67 21.59 15.49
N GLY A 303 -8.14 22.70 16.02
CA GLY A 303 -8.83 23.53 17.00
C GLY A 303 -10.18 24.05 16.49
N ILE A 304 -10.21 24.59 15.26
CA ILE A 304 -11.45 25.01 14.60
C ILE A 304 -12.39 23.82 14.40
N SER A 305 -11.87 22.67 13.96
CA SER A 305 -12.63 21.44 13.78
C SER A 305 -13.30 20.98 15.08
N LEU A 306 -12.62 21.09 16.23
CA LEU A 306 -13.19 20.73 17.53
C LEU A 306 -14.32 21.65 17.95
N VAL A 307 -14.15 22.96 17.77
CA VAL A 307 -15.21 23.93 18.07
C VAL A 307 -16.44 23.64 17.21
N ILE A 308 -16.25 23.41 15.91
CA ILE A 308 -17.33 23.05 14.99
C ILE A 308 -17.98 21.73 15.43
N ALA A 309 -17.20 20.70 15.73
CA ALA A 309 -17.71 19.40 16.17
C ALA A 309 -18.57 19.52 17.43
N ILE A 310 -18.11 20.27 18.44
CA ILE A 310 -18.85 20.51 19.68
C ILE A 310 -20.16 21.27 19.39
N VAL A 311 -20.08 22.38 18.66
CA VAL A 311 -21.24 23.25 18.36
C VAL A 311 -22.27 22.50 17.53
N VAL A 312 -21.86 21.85 16.44
CA VAL A 312 -22.75 21.10 15.55
C VAL A 312 -23.39 19.93 16.28
N THR A 313 -22.64 19.16 17.08
CA THR A 313 -23.20 18.05 17.86
C THR A 313 -24.26 18.55 18.85
N ARG A 314 -24.00 19.67 19.52
CA ARG A 314 -24.96 20.33 20.43
C ARG A 314 -26.21 20.83 19.71
N LEU A 315 -26.07 21.44 18.53
CA LEU A 315 -27.19 21.95 17.76
C LEU A 315 -28.05 20.82 17.18
N LEU A 316 -27.41 19.80 16.61
CA LEU A 316 -28.11 18.63 16.08
C LEU A 316 -28.88 17.89 17.17
N GLY A 317 -28.28 17.67 18.35
CA GLY A 317 -28.96 17.02 19.48
C GLY A 317 -30.23 17.75 19.96
N ARG A 318 -30.36 19.05 19.67
CA ARG A 318 -31.58 19.82 20.00
C ARG A 318 -32.69 19.71 18.96
N LEU A 319 -32.41 19.23 17.75
CA LEU A 319 -33.44 19.10 16.72
C LEU A 319 -34.43 17.98 17.09
N PRO A 320 -35.71 18.12 16.70
CA PRO A 320 -36.76 17.18 17.12
C PRO A 320 -36.49 15.71 16.75
N GLY A 321 -35.85 15.47 15.61
CA GLY A 321 -35.52 14.12 15.16
C GLY A 321 -34.49 13.44 16.06
N TYR A 322 -33.39 14.13 16.36
CA TYR A 322 -32.30 13.59 17.20
C TYR A 322 -32.69 13.54 18.68
N LYS A 323 -33.47 14.52 19.16
CA LYS A 323 -33.98 14.52 20.53
C LYS A 323 -34.90 13.32 20.82
N ARG A 324 -35.64 12.83 19.81
CA ARG A 324 -36.47 11.62 19.93
C ARG A 324 -35.66 10.33 19.93
N SER A 325 -34.51 10.31 19.27
CA SER A 325 -33.61 9.15 19.25
C SER A 325 -32.72 9.08 20.49
N ASP A 326 -32.60 10.16 21.26
CA ASP A 326 -31.77 10.20 22.46
C ASP A 326 -32.36 9.28 23.55
N PRO A 327 -31.63 8.23 23.96
CA PRO A 327 -32.11 7.31 24.98
C PRO A 327 -32.32 7.98 26.35
N ASN A 328 -31.61 9.08 26.64
CA ASN A 328 -31.73 9.81 27.90
C ASN A 328 -32.94 10.75 27.95
N ALA A 329 -33.53 11.09 26.79
CA ALA A 329 -34.70 11.97 26.72
C ALA A 329 -36.00 11.27 27.18
N ALA A 330 -36.04 9.94 27.15
CA ALA A 330 -37.23 9.16 27.51
C ALA A 330 -37.55 9.19 29.02
N GLU A 331 -36.56 9.35 29.89
CA GLU A 331 -36.75 9.43 31.35
C GLU A 331 -37.28 10.79 31.84
N VAL A 332 -37.14 11.86 31.06
CA VAL A 332 -37.62 13.20 31.48
C VAL A 332 -39.14 13.37 31.28
N THR A 333 -39.78 12.42 30.61
CA THR A 333 -41.21 12.43 30.27
C THR A 333 -42.05 11.34 30.96
N ALA A 334 -41.45 10.55 31.86
CA ALA A 334 -42.14 9.55 32.68
C ALA A 334 -42.13 9.95 34.16
#